data_AF-A0ABD4UEH5-F1
#
_entry.id   AF-A0ABD4UEH5-F1
#
_cell.length_a   1.000
_cell.length_b   1.000
_cell.length_c   1.000
_cell.angle_alpha   90.00
_cell.angle_beta   90.00
_cell.angle_gamma   90.00
#
_symmetry.space_group_name_H-M   'P 1'
#
loop_
_entity.id
_entity.type
_entity.pdbx_description
1 polymer ?
#
loop_
_entity_poly.entity_id
_entity_poly.type
_entity_poly.pdbx_seq_one_letter_code
_entity_poly.pdbx_strand_id
1 'polypeptide(L)'
;MSQPTVVSRRGVVPFNVTFEATGFTDADLCNCEFAEEEARGFSEVAMTEGQFPAGILSVVRGWISEDDAQKPTDRKVFVCVTLRVYAASVEDASRTAPPAALLTRIVDAMASTVTGECLVSLEGNWKVTEVVPFGELADGQAGDGSVETIRQGRPDGELLEKRILAVFLPQAWVNDYATYIDGQQAVDVTKVVLEMDLQKIHALRDYSDSTDALIDTVALGHNGPFTVRAKDSICDFFEVKDLSDIAESMLLAARKATLKLPGIQSETVSVKVQELSGSRLDWAVAKALGCSLVSAHDHFRRIAAGAWSEEKIVEHLGKISNEQWIIDPITHNAVPIPTFSTSWQSAGPIIDRENMWLSSARYMAPSVTPDADRAWMAKSLALAPIAPMYGPTPHVPAMRCYVASKCGEVVETPASLSGRK
;
A
#
# COMPACT_ATOMS: atom_id res chain seq x y z
N MET A 1 -24.60 41.63 14.56
CA MET A 1 -24.77 40.29 15.16
C MET A 1 -23.39 39.70 15.24
N SER A 2 -22.81 39.72 16.43
CA SER A 2 -21.42 39.34 16.68
C SER A 2 -21.29 37.81 16.66
N GLN A 3 -20.38 37.30 15.85
CA GLN A 3 -19.99 35.88 15.89
C GLN A 3 -19.44 35.56 17.29
N PRO A 4 -19.74 34.37 17.86
CA PRO A 4 -19.22 34.00 19.16
C PRO A 4 -17.72 33.70 19.02
N THR A 5 -16.92 34.58 19.60
CA THR A 5 -15.49 34.39 19.80
C THR A 5 -15.28 33.13 20.64
N VAL A 6 -14.75 32.06 20.02
CA VAL A 6 -14.31 30.87 20.75
C VAL A 6 -13.12 31.29 21.61
N VAL A 7 -13.39 31.55 22.88
CA VAL A 7 -12.38 31.81 23.89
C VAL A 7 -11.54 30.54 24.00
N SER A 8 -10.30 30.59 23.51
CA SER A 8 -9.27 29.57 23.77
C SER A 8 -9.07 29.49 25.28
N ARG A 9 -9.79 28.56 25.93
CA ARG A 9 -9.45 28.11 27.27
C ARG A 9 -8.11 27.39 27.12
N ARG A 10 -7.05 28.00 27.65
CA ARG A 10 -5.69 27.42 27.67
C ARG A 10 -5.77 25.96 28.11
N GLY A 11 -5.36 25.06 27.22
CA GLY A 11 -5.12 23.66 27.54
C GLY A 11 -6.19 22.65 27.13
N VAL A 12 -7.26 23.02 26.42
CA VAL A 12 -8.21 22.04 25.82
C VAL A 12 -8.02 21.96 24.30
N VAL A 13 -7.83 20.74 23.79
CA VAL A 13 -7.71 20.44 22.36
C VAL A 13 -8.83 19.47 21.94
N PRO A 14 -9.23 19.46 20.66
CA PRO A 14 -10.27 18.55 20.21
C PRO A 14 -9.74 17.12 20.02
N PHE A 15 -10.59 16.14 20.30
CA PHE A 15 -10.36 14.71 20.09
C PHE A 15 -11.58 14.10 19.40
N ASN A 16 -11.37 13.12 18.54
CA ASN A 16 -12.41 12.22 18.07
C ASN A 16 -12.52 11.06 19.07
N VAL A 17 -13.68 10.88 19.68
CA VAL A 17 -13.96 9.84 20.69
C VAL A 17 -15.05 8.93 20.17
N THR A 18 -14.74 7.64 20.02
CA THR A 18 -15.69 6.63 19.57
C THR A 18 -16.37 5.99 20.78
N PHE A 19 -17.70 5.98 20.75
CA PHE A 19 -18.56 5.32 21.72
C PHE A 19 -19.16 4.08 21.09
N GLU A 20 -19.14 2.96 21.80
CA GLU A 20 -19.73 1.69 21.37
C GLU A 20 -20.82 1.25 22.35
N ALA A 21 -21.94 0.76 21.84
CA ALA A 21 -22.97 0.06 22.61
C ALA A 21 -23.43 -1.20 21.86
N THR A 22 -24.02 -2.13 22.60
CA THR A 22 -24.69 -3.31 22.02
C THR A 22 -26.20 -3.09 21.96
N GLY A 23 -26.83 -3.74 20.98
CA GLY A 23 -28.27 -3.75 20.82
C GLY A 23 -28.75 -4.98 20.07
N PHE A 24 -30.05 -5.00 19.78
CA PHE A 24 -30.71 -6.07 19.05
C PHE A 24 -31.60 -5.50 17.94
N THR A 25 -31.70 -6.23 16.84
CA THR A 25 -32.59 -5.90 15.72
C THR A 25 -33.18 -7.15 15.09
N ASP A 26 -34.37 -7.02 14.50
CA ASP A 26 -34.99 -8.02 13.62
C ASP A 26 -34.85 -7.66 12.13
N ALA A 27 -34.27 -6.50 11.84
CA ALA A 27 -33.96 -6.03 10.49
C ALA A 27 -32.52 -6.39 10.10
N ASP A 28 -32.27 -6.39 8.79
CA ASP A 28 -30.93 -6.49 8.24
C ASP A 28 -30.33 -5.08 8.15
N LEU A 29 -29.46 -4.76 9.10
CA LEU A 29 -28.80 -3.46 9.25
C LEU A 29 -27.30 -3.54 8.93
N CYS A 30 -26.86 -4.63 8.31
CA CYS A 30 -25.49 -4.79 7.84
C CYS A 30 -25.05 -3.59 6.99
N ASN A 31 -24.00 -2.89 7.44
CA ASN A 31 -23.41 -1.73 6.76
C ASN A 31 -24.28 -0.47 6.74
N CYS A 32 -25.23 -0.33 7.68
CA CYS A 32 -25.83 0.97 7.95
C CYS A 32 -24.77 1.93 8.52
N GLU A 33 -24.24 2.78 7.65
CA GLU A 33 -23.27 3.82 7.98
C GLU A 33 -23.96 5.19 7.98
N PHE A 34 -23.65 5.99 8.99
CA PHE A 34 -23.97 7.41 9.05
C PHE A 34 -22.83 8.17 8.37
N ALA A 35 -22.99 8.38 7.07
CA ALA A 35 -21.94 8.96 6.24
C ALA A 35 -21.56 10.37 6.71
N GLU A 36 -20.35 10.82 6.39
CA GLU A 36 -19.81 12.11 6.85
C GLU A 36 -20.72 13.31 6.47
N GLU A 37 -21.39 13.26 5.32
CA GLU A 37 -22.33 14.29 4.90
C GLU A 37 -23.60 14.32 5.76
N GLU A 38 -24.11 13.15 6.16
CA GLU A 38 -25.28 13.01 7.05
C GLU A 38 -24.91 13.39 8.48
N ALA A 39 -23.71 13.01 8.95
CA ALA A 39 -23.15 13.42 10.23
C ALA A 39 -22.95 14.93 10.31
N ARG A 40 -22.50 15.56 9.22
CA ARG A 40 -22.41 17.02 9.11
C ARG A 40 -23.79 17.67 9.16
N GLY A 41 -24.74 17.20 8.36
CA GLY A 41 -26.12 17.72 8.35
C GLY A 41 -26.79 17.60 9.72
N PHE A 42 -26.63 16.47 10.39
CA PHE A 42 -27.11 16.26 11.75
C PHE A 42 -26.44 17.19 12.76
N SER A 43 -25.12 17.37 12.64
CA SER A 43 -24.36 18.30 13.50
C SER A 43 -24.80 19.75 13.31
N GLU A 44 -25.07 20.17 12.07
CA GLU A 44 -25.57 21.52 11.78
C GLU A 44 -26.95 21.77 12.40
N VAL A 45 -27.87 20.79 12.28
CA VAL A 45 -29.20 20.85 12.91
C VAL A 45 -29.08 20.85 14.43
N ALA A 46 -28.33 19.92 15.02
CA ALA A 46 -28.15 19.81 16.46
C ALA A 46 -27.43 21.03 17.07
N MET A 47 -26.48 21.65 16.35
CA MET A 47 -25.87 22.92 16.76
C MET A 47 -26.87 24.08 16.71
N THR A 48 -27.68 24.16 15.65
CA THR A 48 -28.70 25.22 15.50
C THR A 48 -29.77 25.12 16.59
N GLU A 49 -30.14 23.90 16.97
CA GLU A 49 -31.14 23.63 18.01
C GLU A 49 -30.55 23.63 19.44
N GLY A 50 -29.22 23.81 19.58
CA GLY A 50 -28.54 23.85 20.88
C GLY A 50 -28.57 22.52 21.65
N GLN A 51 -28.61 21.40 20.94
CA GLN A 51 -28.85 20.07 21.49
C GLN A 51 -27.58 19.30 21.86
N PHE A 52 -26.39 19.85 21.59
CA PHE A 52 -25.13 19.21 21.99
C PHE A 52 -24.86 19.38 23.49
N PRO A 53 -24.57 18.28 24.21
CA PRO A 53 -24.05 18.36 25.57
C PRO A 53 -22.73 19.13 25.64
N ALA A 54 -22.46 19.75 26.79
CA ALA A 54 -21.26 20.55 26.99
C ALA A 54 -19.98 19.73 26.72
N GLY A 55 -19.10 20.27 25.88
CA GLY A 55 -17.83 19.64 25.50
C GLY A 55 -17.86 18.86 24.20
N ILE A 56 -19.04 18.63 23.60
CA ILE A 56 -19.18 17.98 22.28
C ILE A 56 -19.30 19.06 21.20
N LEU A 57 -18.54 18.88 20.12
CA LEU A 57 -18.44 19.79 18.99
C LEU A 57 -19.31 19.36 17.82
N SER A 58 -19.24 18.07 17.45
CA SER A 58 -19.95 17.53 16.30
C SER A 58 -20.03 16.01 16.36
N VAL A 59 -20.96 15.45 15.59
CA VAL A 59 -20.94 14.05 15.18
C VAL A 59 -19.98 13.91 14.00
N VAL A 60 -19.11 12.91 14.03
CA VAL A 60 -18.12 12.68 12.97
C VAL A 60 -18.60 11.55 12.05
N ARG A 61 -18.96 10.41 12.62
CA ARG A 61 -19.47 9.24 11.90
C ARG A 61 -20.21 8.30 12.85
N GLY A 62 -20.96 7.36 12.30
CA GLY A 62 -21.51 6.23 13.04
C GLY A 62 -21.70 5.01 12.15
N TRP A 63 -21.64 3.81 12.70
CA TRP A 63 -21.91 2.58 11.97
C TRP A 63 -22.54 1.50 12.86
N ILE A 64 -23.29 0.60 12.23
CA ILE A 64 -23.88 -0.58 12.86
C ILE A 64 -23.28 -1.82 12.19
N SER A 65 -22.78 -2.75 13.00
CA SER A 65 -22.30 -4.06 12.56
C SER A 65 -23.04 -5.18 13.26
N GLU A 66 -23.36 -6.25 12.54
CA GLU A 66 -24.05 -7.43 13.08
C GLU A 66 -23.05 -8.46 13.63
N ASP A 67 -23.49 -9.25 14.61
CA ASP A 67 -22.77 -10.43 15.09
C ASP A 67 -23.12 -11.65 14.21
N ASP A 68 -22.17 -12.08 13.37
CA ASP A 68 -22.34 -13.09 12.31
C ASP A 68 -22.77 -14.49 12.81
N ALA A 69 -22.80 -14.72 14.13
CA ALA A 69 -23.05 -16.02 14.74
C ALA A 69 -24.54 -16.32 15.08
N GLN A 70 -25.50 -15.46 14.70
CA GLN A 70 -26.85 -15.51 15.27
C GLN A 70 -27.97 -15.81 14.26
N LYS A 71 -29.10 -16.33 14.78
CA LYS A 71 -30.29 -16.69 13.98
C LYS A 71 -30.97 -15.41 13.45
N PRO A 72 -31.77 -15.50 12.36
CA PRO A 72 -32.37 -14.33 11.70
C PRO A 72 -33.29 -13.48 12.58
N THR A 73 -33.79 -14.03 13.68
CA THR A 73 -34.63 -13.34 14.66
C THR A 73 -33.79 -13.07 15.89
N ASP A 74 -33.70 -11.80 16.31
CA ASP A 74 -32.91 -11.33 17.47
C ASP A 74 -31.40 -11.24 17.19
N ARG A 75 -31.04 -10.51 16.13
CA ARG A 75 -29.64 -10.28 15.73
C ARG A 75 -29.01 -9.30 16.70
N LYS A 76 -27.94 -9.72 17.37
CA LYS A 76 -27.11 -8.79 18.15
C LYS A 76 -26.33 -7.87 17.21
N VAL A 77 -26.34 -6.59 17.52
CA VAL A 77 -25.60 -5.55 16.79
C VAL A 77 -24.66 -4.78 17.72
N PHE A 78 -23.55 -4.33 17.15
CA PHE A 78 -22.64 -3.37 17.75
C PHE A 78 -22.82 -2.03 17.05
N VAL A 79 -23.06 -1.00 17.83
CA VAL A 79 -23.28 0.35 17.33
C VAL A 79 -22.17 1.26 17.79
N CYS A 80 -21.51 1.89 16.85
CA CYS A 80 -20.39 2.78 17.10
C CYS A 80 -20.72 4.18 16.61
N VAL A 81 -20.44 5.19 17.42
CA VAL A 81 -20.64 6.60 17.08
C VAL A 81 -19.40 7.38 17.51
N THR A 82 -18.76 8.06 16.57
CA THR A 82 -17.62 8.93 16.84
C THR A 82 -18.08 10.37 16.99
N LEU A 83 -17.82 10.96 18.15
CA LEU A 83 -18.07 12.37 18.43
C LEU A 83 -16.76 13.14 18.54
N ARG A 84 -16.75 14.39 18.08
CA ARG A 84 -15.65 15.30 18.35
C ARG A 84 -15.88 16.02 19.68
N VAL A 85 -14.92 15.94 20.59
CA VAL A 85 -15.03 16.49 21.95
C VAL A 85 -13.81 17.34 22.31
N TYR A 86 -13.98 18.35 23.15
CA TYR A 86 -12.85 19.07 23.75
C TYR A 86 -12.41 18.40 25.06
N ALA A 87 -11.13 18.06 25.15
CA ALA A 87 -10.52 17.56 26.38
C ALA A 87 -9.12 18.15 26.58
N ALA A 88 -8.61 18.10 27.81
CA ALA A 88 -7.28 18.64 28.11
C ALA A 88 -6.13 17.70 27.71
N SER A 89 -6.44 16.41 27.62
CA SER A 89 -5.51 15.34 27.27
C SER A 89 -6.27 14.16 26.65
N VAL A 90 -5.54 13.22 26.05
CA VAL A 90 -6.10 11.93 25.59
C VAL A 90 -6.74 11.17 26.74
N GLU A 91 -6.14 11.21 27.93
CA GLU A 91 -6.65 10.54 29.13
C GLU A 91 -8.00 11.13 29.55
N ASP A 92 -8.15 12.45 29.50
CA ASP A 92 -9.42 13.11 29.81
C ASP A 92 -10.49 12.85 28.74
N ALA A 93 -10.09 12.80 27.46
CA ALA A 93 -10.98 12.41 26.38
C ALA A 93 -11.48 10.97 26.53
N SER A 94 -10.63 10.04 26.97
CA SER A 94 -11.00 8.64 27.24
C SER A 94 -12.01 8.48 28.38
N ARG A 95 -12.04 9.45 29.31
CA ARG A 95 -12.97 9.52 30.43
C ARG A 95 -14.24 10.32 30.12
N THR A 96 -14.44 10.72 28.86
CA THR A 96 -15.65 11.45 28.46
C THR A 96 -16.88 10.58 28.71
N ALA A 97 -17.80 11.07 29.55
CA ALA A 97 -19.03 10.36 29.83
C ALA A 97 -19.89 10.24 28.55
N PRO A 98 -20.42 9.04 28.23
CA PRO A 98 -21.21 8.85 27.03
C PRO A 98 -22.49 9.69 27.09
N PRO A 99 -22.74 10.57 26.11
CA PRO A 99 -23.97 11.36 26.04
C PRO A 99 -25.12 10.48 25.53
N ALA A 100 -25.58 9.52 26.34
CA ALA A 100 -26.47 8.43 25.92
C ALA A 100 -27.69 8.91 25.13
N ALA A 101 -28.34 10.01 25.54
CA ALA A 101 -29.50 10.56 24.82
C ALA A 101 -29.17 11.05 23.40
N LEU A 102 -27.98 11.65 23.19
CA LEU A 102 -27.50 12.07 21.88
C LEU A 102 -27.13 10.84 21.04
N LEU A 103 -26.39 9.90 21.63
CA LEU A 103 -25.97 8.68 20.95
C LEU A 103 -27.18 7.86 20.49
N THR A 104 -28.16 7.62 21.37
CA THR A 104 -29.41 6.93 21.01
C THR A 104 -30.14 7.63 19.87
N ARG A 105 -30.24 8.97 19.87
CA ARG A 105 -30.87 9.70 18.75
C ARG A 105 -30.15 9.55 17.42
N ILE A 106 -28.81 9.47 17.45
CA ILE A 106 -28.02 9.21 16.23
C ILE A 106 -28.32 7.80 15.73
N VAL A 107 -28.36 6.81 16.63
CA VAL A 107 -28.71 5.42 16.26
C VAL A 107 -30.14 5.34 15.73
N ASP A 108 -31.10 6.02 16.34
CA ASP A 108 -32.49 6.08 15.85
C ASP A 108 -32.53 6.66 14.43
N ALA A 109 -31.73 7.69 14.14
CA ALA A 109 -31.64 8.26 12.79
C ALA A 109 -31.04 7.25 11.79
N MET A 110 -30.00 6.53 12.19
CA MET A 110 -29.32 5.52 11.35
C MET A 110 -30.17 4.29 11.08
N ALA A 111 -30.96 3.87 12.06
CA ALA A 111 -31.73 2.65 12.04
C ALA A 111 -33.24 2.93 12.04
N SER A 112 -33.68 3.98 11.35
CA SER A 112 -35.12 4.25 11.19
C SER A 112 -35.63 3.80 9.82
N THR A 113 -36.85 3.29 9.81
CA THR A 113 -37.62 3.09 8.56
C THR A 113 -38.04 4.42 7.96
N VAL A 114 -38.52 4.40 6.71
CA VAL A 114 -39.13 5.58 6.06
C VAL A 114 -40.32 6.14 6.87
N THR A 115 -40.95 5.31 7.71
CA THR A 115 -42.04 5.70 8.61
C THR A 115 -41.57 6.20 9.98
N GLY A 116 -40.26 6.22 10.25
CA GLY A 116 -39.66 6.73 11.48
C GLY A 116 -39.65 5.73 12.64
N GLU A 117 -39.93 4.45 12.39
CA GLU A 117 -39.81 3.40 13.41
C GLU A 117 -38.36 3.00 13.57
N CYS A 118 -37.85 3.01 14.81
CA CYS A 118 -36.49 2.58 15.13
C CYS A 118 -36.40 1.04 15.09
N LEU A 119 -35.42 0.54 14.35
CA LEU A 119 -35.16 -0.87 14.09
C LEU A 119 -34.16 -1.47 15.08
N VAL A 120 -33.55 -0.67 15.97
CA VAL A 120 -32.54 -1.14 16.94
C VAL A 120 -33.01 -0.88 18.37
N SER A 121 -33.00 -1.93 19.19
CA SER A 121 -33.14 -1.82 20.64
C SER A 121 -31.75 -1.81 21.30
N LEU A 122 -31.30 -0.65 21.78
CA LEU A 122 -30.01 -0.50 22.46
C LEU A 122 -30.08 -0.94 23.93
N GLU A 123 -29.04 -1.61 24.42
CA GLU A 123 -28.89 -1.96 25.84
C GLU A 123 -28.46 -0.77 26.70
N GLY A 124 -28.02 0.33 26.08
CA GLY A 124 -27.62 1.57 26.76
C GLY A 124 -26.25 1.50 27.46
N ASN A 125 -25.46 0.47 27.19
CA ASN A 125 -24.15 0.20 27.77
C ASN A 125 -22.99 0.90 27.03
N TRP A 126 -23.16 2.18 26.71
CA TRP A 126 -22.16 2.96 25.97
C TRP A 126 -20.81 3.01 26.69
N LYS A 127 -19.74 2.67 25.98
CA LYS A 127 -18.35 2.77 26.45
C LYS A 127 -17.47 3.47 25.42
N VAL A 128 -16.43 4.15 25.88
CA VAL A 128 -15.40 4.71 24.98
C VAL A 128 -14.50 3.56 24.50
N THR A 129 -14.33 3.44 23.19
CA THR A 129 -13.47 2.41 22.58
C THR A 129 -12.24 2.98 21.88
N GLU A 130 -12.29 4.25 21.45
CA GLU A 130 -11.19 4.87 20.70
C GLU A 130 -11.14 6.37 20.98
N VAL A 131 -9.92 6.93 21.04
CA VAL A 131 -9.66 8.36 21.22
C VAL A 131 -8.50 8.79 20.32
N VAL A 132 -8.73 9.74 19.43
CA VAL A 132 -7.73 10.23 18.46
C VAL A 132 -7.62 11.75 18.52
N PRO A 133 -6.43 12.36 18.61
CA PRO A 133 -6.26 13.82 18.55
C PRO A 133 -6.76 14.40 17.22
N PHE A 134 -7.44 15.55 17.28
CA PHE A 134 -7.87 16.27 16.08
C PHE A 134 -6.69 17.00 15.43
N GLY A 135 -6.30 16.59 14.21
CA GLY A 135 -5.20 17.18 13.45
C GLY A 135 -4.16 16.21 12.88
N GLU A 136 -4.25 14.91 13.19
CA GLU A 136 -3.45 13.84 12.54
C GLU A 136 -4.21 13.13 11.39
N LEU A 137 -5.37 13.65 11.01
CA LEU A 137 -6.01 13.37 9.72
C LEU A 137 -5.64 14.52 8.77
N ALA A 138 -4.84 14.22 7.74
CA ALA A 138 -4.37 15.20 6.78
C ALA A 138 -5.51 15.66 5.85
N ASP A 139 -6.27 16.65 6.28
CA ASP A 139 -7.12 17.42 5.38
C ASP A 139 -6.25 18.39 4.56
N GLY A 140 -6.25 18.17 3.25
CA GLY A 140 -5.73 19.14 2.30
C GLY A 140 -6.58 20.40 2.30
N GLN A 141 -5.96 21.56 2.57
CA GLN A 141 -6.47 22.84 2.14
C GLN A 141 -5.37 23.71 1.54
N ALA A 142 -5.63 24.15 0.31
CA ALA A 142 -5.01 25.33 -0.26
C ALA A 142 -5.33 26.54 0.63
N GLY A 143 -4.30 27.29 1.00
CA GLY A 143 -4.45 28.52 1.78
C GLY A 143 -3.09 29.06 2.21
N ASP A 144 -2.54 29.93 1.36
CA ASP A 144 -1.37 30.78 1.58
C ASP A 144 -1.39 31.48 2.95
N GLY A 145 -0.24 31.51 3.63
CA GLY A 145 -0.09 32.11 4.96
C GLY A 145 1.22 31.73 5.64
N SER A 146 2.31 32.36 5.22
CA SER A 146 3.63 32.29 5.84
C SER A 146 3.62 32.56 7.36
N VAL A 147 4.10 31.60 8.16
CA VAL A 147 4.71 31.88 9.47
C VAL A 147 5.93 30.96 9.64
N GLU A 148 7.11 31.54 9.50
CA GLU A 148 8.35 30.95 10.00
C GLU A 148 8.22 30.72 11.51
N THR A 149 8.53 29.52 11.99
CA THR A 149 9.03 29.37 13.35
C THR A 149 10.22 28.43 13.35
N ILE A 150 11.30 28.98 13.89
CA ILE A 150 12.67 28.48 13.87
C ILE A 150 12.80 27.19 14.68
N ARG A 151 13.60 26.29 14.11
CA ARG A 151 14.00 24.96 14.57
C ARG A 151 14.74 24.98 15.91
N GLN A 152 14.47 23.97 16.73
CA GLN A 152 15.48 23.19 17.45
C GLN A 152 15.08 21.73 17.19
N GLY A 153 15.80 20.88 16.47
CA GLY A 153 17.24 20.69 16.33
C GLY A 153 17.50 19.20 16.54
N ARG A 154 17.22 18.38 15.52
CA ARG A 154 17.73 16.99 15.43
C ARG A 154 18.36 16.83 14.05
N PRO A 155 19.59 16.29 13.94
CA PRO A 155 20.34 16.32 12.70
C PRO A 155 19.85 15.23 11.75
N ASP A 156 20.02 15.55 10.47
CA ASP A 156 19.95 14.70 9.30
C ASP A 156 18.56 14.31 8.80
N GLY A 157 18.28 14.76 7.57
CA GLY A 157 17.02 14.55 6.88
C GLY A 157 16.89 13.12 6.38
N GLU A 158 15.90 12.42 6.93
CA GLU A 158 15.29 11.24 6.32
C GLU A 158 13.88 11.62 5.87
N LEU A 159 13.60 11.42 4.59
CA LEU A 159 12.25 11.51 4.03
C LEU A 159 11.43 10.38 4.68
N LEU A 160 10.32 10.71 5.36
CA LEU A 160 9.42 9.72 5.95
C LEU A 160 8.89 8.77 4.86
N GLU A 161 9.35 7.52 4.89
CA GLU A 161 8.84 6.43 4.07
C GLU A 161 7.36 6.20 4.44
N LYS A 162 6.41 6.48 3.54
CA LYS A 162 5.00 6.11 3.76
C LYS A 162 4.90 4.60 3.92
N ARG A 163 4.21 4.13 4.96
CA ARG A 163 4.01 2.71 5.29
C ARG A 163 2.54 2.42 5.53
N ILE A 164 2.13 1.19 5.25
CA ILE A 164 0.81 0.65 5.56
C ILE A 164 0.93 -0.12 6.88
N LEU A 165 0.33 0.43 7.93
CA LEU A 165 0.34 -0.15 9.27
C LEU A 165 -1.04 -0.75 9.55
N ALA A 166 -1.10 -2.07 9.58
CA ALA A 166 -2.29 -2.79 10.04
C ALA A 166 -2.31 -2.82 11.57
N VAL A 167 -3.46 -2.59 12.17
CA VAL A 167 -3.68 -2.71 13.60
C VAL A 167 -4.12 -4.13 13.91
N PHE A 168 -3.25 -4.88 14.59
CA PHE A 168 -3.54 -6.22 15.10
C PHE A 168 -4.16 -6.12 16.50
N LEU A 169 -5.31 -6.75 16.69
CA LEU A 169 -6.07 -6.77 17.94
C LEU A 169 -6.14 -8.21 18.48
N PRO A 170 -5.28 -8.59 19.44
CA PRO A 170 -5.32 -9.94 19.99
C PRO A 170 -6.58 -10.16 20.82
N GLN A 171 -7.11 -11.38 20.75
CA GLN A 171 -8.22 -11.85 21.56
C GLN A 171 -7.86 -13.18 22.24
N ALA A 172 -8.59 -13.51 23.30
CA ALA A 172 -8.53 -14.79 23.98
C ALA A 172 -9.93 -15.38 24.16
N TRP A 173 -10.02 -16.70 24.17
CA TRP A 173 -11.25 -17.40 24.50
C TRP A 173 -11.53 -17.28 26.01
N VAL A 174 -12.64 -16.64 26.36
CA VAL A 174 -13.14 -16.54 27.73
C VAL A 174 -14.59 -17.00 27.72
N ASN A 175 -14.88 -18.12 28.39
CA ASN A 175 -16.23 -18.71 28.46
C ASN A 175 -16.88 -18.91 27.07
N ASP A 176 -16.14 -19.49 26.12
CA ASP A 176 -16.58 -19.77 24.74
C ASP A 176 -16.84 -18.52 23.86
N TYR A 177 -16.41 -17.33 24.27
CA TYR A 177 -16.42 -16.12 23.44
C TYR A 177 -15.02 -15.54 23.29
N ALA A 178 -14.71 -15.01 22.11
CA ALA A 178 -13.47 -14.28 21.87
C ALA A 178 -13.58 -12.88 22.51
N THR A 179 -12.68 -12.57 23.42
CA THR A 179 -12.63 -11.28 24.13
C THR A 179 -11.28 -10.62 23.87
N TYR A 180 -11.30 -9.32 23.54
CA TYR A 180 -10.07 -8.54 23.36
C TYR A 180 -9.21 -8.58 24.62
N ILE A 181 -7.91 -8.77 24.40
CA ILE A 181 -6.90 -8.72 25.45
C ILE A 181 -5.92 -7.59 25.15
N ASP A 182 -5.20 -7.14 26.18
CA ASP A 182 -4.13 -6.18 26.00
C ASP A 182 -3.06 -6.73 25.04
N GLY A 183 -2.42 -5.83 24.29
CA GLY A 183 -1.38 -6.19 23.32
C GLY A 183 -1.67 -5.79 21.87
N GLN A 184 -2.56 -4.81 21.66
CA GLN A 184 -2.72 -4.19 20.34
C GLN A 184 -1.37 -3.70 19.81
N GLN A 185 -1.08 -4.03 18.56
CA GLN A 185 0.18 -3.64 17.92
C GLN A 185 -0.06 -3.21 16.46
N ALA A 186 0.70 -2.20 16.03
CA ALA A 186 0.77 -1.84 14.62
C ALA A 186 1.80 -2.74 13.92
N VAL A 187 1.38 -3.39 12.85
CA VAL A 187 2.18 -4.31 12.06
C VAL A 187 2.35 -3.71 10.66
N ASP A 188 3.59 -3.61 10.20
CA ASP A 188 3.88 -3.12 8.86
C ASP A 188 3.51 -4.17 7.82
N VAL A 189 2.41 -3.94 7.11
CA VAL A 189 1.88 -4.82 6.06
C VAL A 189 2.12 -4.24 4.67
N THR A 190 2.93 -3.19 4.55
CA THR A 190 3.20 -2.49 3.28
C THR A 190 3.55 -3.46 2.16
N LYS A 191 4.48 -4.38 2.44
CA LYS A 191 4.92 -5.37 1.45
C LYS A 191 3.82 -6.35 1.07
N VAL A 192 3.06 -6.84 2.05
CA VAL A 192 1.98 -7.81 1.83
C VAL A 192 0.91 -7.21 0.92
N VAL A 193 0.44 -6.00 1.24
CA VAL A 193 -0.57 -5.29 0.44
C VAL A 193 -0.05 -5.00 -0.97
N LEU A 194 1.21 -4.58 -1.12
CA LEU A 194 1.77 -4.31 -2.45
C LEU A 194 1.97 -5.56 -3.29
N GLU A 195 2.14 -6.74 -2.69
CA GLU A 195 2.26 -8.02 -3.41
C GLU A 195 0.88 -8.61 -3.81
N MET A 196 -0.23 -8.10 -3.26
CA MET A 196 -1.59 -8.56 -3.58
C MET A 196 -2.07 -8.07 -4.95
N ASP A 197 -2.98 -8.84 -5.57
CA ASP A 197 -3.71 -8.39 -6.74
C ASP A 197 -4.74 -7.31 -6.39
N LEU A 198 -5.06 -6.45 -7.36
CA LEU A 198 -5.94 -5.31 -7.14
C LEU A 198 -7.34 -5.74 -6.69
N GLN A 199 -7.85 -6.85 -7.21
CA GLN A 199 -9.17 -7.38 -6.84
C GLN A 199 -9.23 -7.79 -5.38
N LYS A 200 -8.17 -8.41 -4.84
CA LYS A 200 -8.07 -8.74 -3.43
C LYS A 200 -7.95 -7.49 -2.57
N ILE A 201 -7.21 -6.48 -3.00
CA ILE A 201 -7.13 -5.21 -2.27
C ILE A 201 -8.53 -4.57 -2.18
N HIS A 202 -9.28 -4.52 -3.28
CA HIS A 202 -10.66 -4.02 -3.30
C HIS A 202 -11.61 -4.84 -2.42
N ALA A 203 -11.32 -6.12 -2.22
CA ALA A 203 -12.14 -7.02 -1.42
C ALA A 203 -11.79 -7.00 0.09
N LEU A 204 -10.74 -6.29 0.51
CA LEU A 204 -10.34 -6.20 1.92
C LEU A 204 -11.43 -5.51 2.75
N ARG A 205 -11.73 -6.10 3.90
CA ARG A 205 -12.68 -5.59 4.89
C ARG A 205 -12.08 -5.74 6.27
N ASP A 206 -12.00 -4.65 7.02
CA ASP A 206 -11.54 -4.67 8.40
C ASP A 206 -12.37 -5.65 9.24
N TYR A 207 -11.72 -6.26 10.23
CA TYR A 207 -12.32 -7.25 11.13
C TYR A 207 -12.88 -8.50 10.43
N SER A 208 -12.29 -8.89 9.30
CA SER A 208 -12.66 -10.12 8.59
C SER A 208 -11.44 -10.94 8.22
N ASP A 209 -11.67 -12.19 7.82
CA ASP A 209 -10.66 -13.11 7.29
C ASP A 209 -9.78 -12.47 6.20
N SER A 210 -10.33 -11.49 5.46
CA SER A 210 -9.60 -10.82 4.39
C SER A 210 -8.45 -9.94 4.91
N THR A 211 -8.64 -9.18 6.00
CA THR A 211 -7.57 -8.39 6.62
C THR A 211 -6.73 -9.23 7.57
N ASP A 212 -7.28 -10.29 8.14
CA ASP A 212 -6.52 -11.24 8.97
C ASP A 212 -5.43 -11.94 8.15
N ALA A 213 -5.69 -12.22 6.87
CA ALA A 213 -4.71 -12.76 5.94
C ALA A 213 -3.49 -11.83 5.69
N LEU A 214 -3.54 -10.56 6.11
CA LEU A 214 -2.41 -9.64 6.02
C LEU A 214 -1.34 -9.88 7.09
N ILE A 215 -1.67 -10.64 8.15
CA ILE A 215 -0.84 -10.80 9.34
C ILE A 215 -0.34 -12.23 9.49
N ASP A 216 0.95 -12.37 9.79
CA ASP A 216 1.54 -13.64 10.22
C ASP A 216 1.48 -13.76 11.75
N THR A 217 0.47 -14.47 12.25
CA THR A 217 0.28 -14.66 13.70
C THR A 217 1.36 -15.50 14.35
N VAL A 218 2.04 -16.38 13.59
CA VAL A 218 3.16 -17.18 14.10
C VAL A 218 4.34 -16.25 14.38
N ALA A 219 4.62 -15.30 13.49
CA ALA A 219 5.65 -14.28 13.70
C ALA A 219 5.36 -13.39 14.92
N LEU A 220 4.08 -13.16 15.21
CA LEU A 220 3.63 -12.39 16.38
C LEU A 220 3.56 -13.23 17.67
N GLY A 221 3.77 -14.53 17.59
CA GLY A 221 3.69 -15.44 18.74
C GLY A 221 2.28 -15.54 19.35
N HIS A 222 1.23 -15.20 18.60
CA HIS A 222 -0.16 -15.24 19.07
C HIS A 222 -0.88 -16.47 18.54
N ASN A 223 -1.43 -17.28 19.44
CA ASN A 223 -2.13 -18.53 19.11
C ASN A 223 -3.64 -18.48 19.43
N GLY A 224 -4.18 -17.28 19.71
CA GLY A 224 -5.59 -17.06 20.01
C GLY A 224 -6.36 -16.44 18.84
N PRO A 225 -7.68 -16.21 19.00
CA PRO A 225 -8.44 -15.39 18.06
C PRO A 225 -7.88 -13.97 17.98
N PHE A 226 -8.13 -13.26 16.90
CA PHE A 226 -7.66 -11.89 16.69
C PHE A 226 -8.52 -11.23 15.61
N THR A 227 -8.39 -9.92 15.48
CA THR A 227 -8.91 -9.18 14.33
C THR A 227 -7.88 -8.18 13.82
N VAL A 228 -7.95 -7.85 12.54
CA VAL A 228 -7.03 -6.90 11.89
C VAL A 228 -7.79 -5.75 11.23
N ARG A 229 -7.31 -4.53 11.45
CA ARG A 229 -7.72 -3.34 10.69
C ARG A 229 -6.58 -2.86 9.80
N ALA A 230 -6.82 -2.64 8.53
CA ALA A 230 -5.83 -2.11 7.60
C ALA A 230 -6.40 -1.11 6.59
N LYS A 231 -7.72 -1.04 6.43
CA LYS A 231 -8.39 -0.25 5.38
C LYS A 231 -7.93 1.20 5.35
N ASP A 232 -8.05 1.89 6.49
CA ASP A 232 -7.70 3.32 6.60
C ASP A 232 -6.24 3.56 6.19
N SER A 233 -5.31 2.73 6.70
CA SER A 233 -3.89 2.88 6.39
C SER A 233 -3.55 2.58 4.92
N ILE A 234 -4.29 1.66 4.28
CA ILE A 234 -4.13 1.39 2.84
C ILE A 234 -4.64 2.59 2.03
N CYS A 235 -5.82 3.11 2.35
CA CYS A 235 -6.39 4.29 1.71
C CYS A 235 -5.45 5.51 1.82
N ASP A 236 -4.92 5.77 3.02
CA ASP A 236 -3.97 6.86 3.29
C ASP A 236 -2.67 6.72 2.49
N PHE A 237 -2.17 5.49 2.35
CA PHE A 237 -0.96 5.22 1.59
C PHE A 237 -1.14 5.54 0.10
N PHE A 238 -2.32 5.24 -0.47
CA PHE A 238 -2.65 5.53 -1.87
C PHE A 238 -3.28 6.91 -2.10
N GLU A 239 -3.54 7.67 -1.04
CA GLU A 239 -4.23 8.97 -1.08
C GLU A 239 -5.62 8.87 -1.72
N VAL A 240 -6.37 7.82 -1.38
CA VAL A 240 -7.72 7.56 -1.87
C VAL A 240 -8.73 7.49 -0.71
N LYS A 241 -10.02 7.63 -1.01
CA LYS A 241 -11.08 7.57 0.01
C LYS A 241 -11.55 6.15 0.26
N ASP A 242 -11.69 5.35 -0.80
CA ASP A 242 -12.05 3.94 -0.68
C ASP A 242 -11.04 3.05 -1.40
N LEU A 243 -10.97 1.78 -0.96
CA LEU A 243 -10.11 0.77 -1.59
C LEU A 243 -10.47 0.59 -3.07
N SER A 244 -11.75 0.73 -3.45
CA SER A 244 -12.18 0.63 -4.86
C SER A 244 -11.59 1.70 -5.77
N ASP A 245 -11.17 2.84 -5.20
CA ASP A 245 -10.58 3.96 -5.95
C ASP A 245 -9.10 3.71 -6.30
N ILE A 246 -8.48 2.68 -5.71
CA ILE A 246 -7.11 2.30 -6.03
C ILE A 246 -7.09 1.78 -7.47
N ALA A 247 -6.36 2.49 -8.34
CA ALA A 247 -6.14 2.08 -9.71
C ALA A 247 -4.90 1.18 -9.84
N GLU A 248 -4.89 0.29 -10.84
CA GLU A 248 -3.74 -0.58 -11.15
C GLU A 248 -2.45 0.25 -11.38
N SER A 249 -2.58 1.45 -11.98
CA SER A 249 -1.45 2.36 -12.18
C SER A 249 -0.86 2.89 -10.87
N MET A 250 -1.68 3.13 -9.85
CA MET A 250 -1.25 3.55 -8.52
C MET A 250 -0.52 2.42 -7.80
N LEU A 251 -1.08 1.21 -7.86
CA LEU A 251 -0.46 0.01 -7.29
C LEU A 251 0.91 -0.29 -7.93
N LEU A 252 1.02 -0.20 -9.26
CA LEU A 252 2.28 -0.35 -9.98
C LEU A 252 3.28 0.78 -9.64
N ALA A 253 2.82 2.02 -9.50
CA ALA A 253 3.67 3.14 -9.09
C ALA A 253 4.20 2.95 -7.67
N ALA A 254 3.35 2.53 -6.73
CA ALA A 254 3.73 2.22 -5.36
C ALA A 254 4.72 1.05 -5.29
N ARG A 255 4.46 -0.07 -5.99
CA ARG A 255 5.42 -1.18 -6.12
C ARG A 255 6.78 -0.69 -6.59
N LYS A 256 6.80 0.17 -7.62
CA LYS A 256 8.03 0.76 -8.16
C LYS A 256 8.71 1.71 -7.17
N ALA A 257 7.95 2.41 -6.32
CA ALA A 257 8.47 3.29 -5.28
C ALA A 257 9.03 2.49 -4.08
N THR A 258 8.38 1.41 -3.67
CA THR A 258 8.85 0.53 -2.59
C THR A 258 10.06 -0.30 -3.01
N LEU A 259 10.18 -0.64 -4.30
CA LEU A 259 11.43 -1.14 -4.91
C LEU A 259 12.59 -0.12 -4.83
N LYS A 260 12.33 1.16 -4.47
CA LYS A 260 13.34 2.22 -4.31
C LYS A 260 13.70 2.55 -2.84
N LEU A 261 13.14 1.87 -1.83
CA LEU A 261 13.47 2.05 -0.39
C LEU A 261 14.24 0.83 0.16
N PRO A 262 15.06 1.00 1.22
CA PRO A 262 16.44 0.54 1.28
C PRO A 262 16.55 -0.93 1.74
N GLY A 263 16.37 -1.83 0.79
CA GLY A 263 16.89 -3.20 0.84
C GLY A 263 17.66 -3.45 -0.44
N ILE A 264 18.87 -2.88 -0.52
CA ILE A 264 19.73 -2.81 -1.71
C ILE A 264 19.17 -1.84 -2.76
N GLN A 265 19.45 -0.54 -2.59
CA GLN A 265 19.58 0.33 -3.76
C GLN A 265 20.69 -0.29 -4.62
N SER A 266 20.32 -1.05 -5.66
CA SER A 266 21.26 -1.25 -6.74
C SER A 266 21.44 0.13 -7.35
N GLU A 267 22.52 0.83 -6.99
CA GLU A 267 22.91 2.07 -7.65
C GLU A 267 22.66 1.89 -9.15
N THR A 268 21.86 2.74 -9.77
CA THR A 268 21.61 2.63 -11.21
C THR A 268 22.43 3.67 -11.93
N VAL A 269 22.99 3.28 -13.07
CA VAL A 269 23.74 4.16 -13.95
C VAL A 269 22.96 4.29 -15.25
N SER A 270 22.75 5.54 -15.66
CA SER A 270 22.17 5.86 -16.96
C SER A 270 23.23 5.63 -18.05
N VAL A 271 22.94 4.73 -19.00
CA VAL A 271 23.88 4.32 -20.05
C VAL A 271 23.20 4.44 -21.41
N LYS A 272 23.92 4.95 -22.41
CA LYS A 272 23.43 4.97 -23.80
C LYS A 272 23.32 3.54 -24.31
N VAL A 273 22.21 3.22 -24.97
CA VAL A 273 21.95 1.85 -25.47
C VAL A 273 23.06 1.36 -26.41
N GLN A 274 23.63 2.26 -27.21
CA GLN A 274 24.75 1.95 -28.09
C GLN A 274 26.03 1.46 -27.38
N GLU A 275 26.17 1.75 -26.08
CA GLU A 275 27.34 1.39 -25.26
C GLU A 275 27.11 0.11 -24.44
N LEU A 276 25.87 -0.41 -24.40
CA LEU A 276 25.54 -1.62 -23.65
C LEU A 276 26.24 -2.84 -24.20
N SER A 277 26.85 -3.64 -23.33
CA SER A 277 27.50 -4.90 -23.67
C SER A 277 27.41 -5.88 -22.50
N GLY A 278 27.65 -7.16 -22.77
CA GLY A 278 27.65 -8.23 -21.77
C GLY A 278 26.39 -8.24 -20.90
N SER A 279 26.59 -8.47 -19.59
CA SER A 279 25.48 -8.59 -18.64
C SER A 279 24.60 -7.34 -18.52
N ARG A 280 25.13 -6.14 -18.79
CA ARG A 280 24.29 -4.92 -18.82
C ARG A 280 23.33 -4.92 -20.00
N LEU A 281 23.77 -5.40 -21.16
CA LEU A 281 22.91 -5.55 -22.33
C LEU A 281 21.86 -6.63 -22.10
N ASP A 282 22.27 -7.77 -21.53
CA ASP A 282 21.38 -8.89 -21.23
C ASP A 282 20.27 -8.48 -20.26
N TRP A 283 20.64 -7.76 -19.20
CA TRP A 283 19.68 -7.18 -18.25
C TRP A 283 18.74 -6.17 -18.93
N ALA A 284 19.26 -5.31 -19.81
CA ALA A 284 18.44 -4.31 -20.47
C ALA A 284 17.40 -4.94 -21.39
N VAL A 285 17.74 -6.06 -22.04
CA VAL A 285 16.79 -6.88 -22.80
C VAL A 285 15.74 -7.48 -21.87
N ALA A 286 16.13 -8.05 -20.73
CA ALA A 286 15.19 -8.60 -19.75
C ALA A 286 14.22 -7.53 -19.22
N LYS A 287 14.70 -6.32 -18.89
CA LYS A 287 13.85 -5.18 -18.52
C LYS A 287 12.87 -4.81 -19.65
N ALA A 288 13.35 -4.78 -20.90
CA ALA A 288 12.51 -4.53 -22.07
C ALA A 288 11.47 -5.64 -22.34
N LEU A 289 11.66 -6.84 -21.77
CA LEU A 289 10.67 -7.92 -21.75
C LEU A 289 9.70 -7.84 -20.57
N GLY A 290 9.85 -6.84 -19.69
CA GLY A 290 9.01 -6.65 -18.51
C GLY A 290 9.49 -7.39 -17.26
N CYS A 291 10.69 -7.99 -17.29
CA CYS A 291 11.23 -8.66 -16.12
C CYS A 291 11.70 -7.64 -15.06
N SER A 292 11.56 -8.01 -13.78
CA SER A 292 12.12 -7.25 -12.66
C SER A 292 13.39 -7.91 -12.14
N LEU A 293 14.26 -7.13 -11.50
CA LEU A 293 15.52 -7.60 -10.95
C LEU A 293 15.33 -7.98 -9.48
N VAL A 294 15.95 -9.09 -9.06
CA VAL A 294 15.99 -9.53 -7.66
C VAL A 294 17.35 -10.13 -7.36
N SER A 295 17.86 -9.95 -6.14
CA SER A 295 19.06 -10.68 -5.73
C SER A 295 18.70 -12.13 -5.38
N ALA A 296 19.59 -13.07 -5.68
CA ALA A 296 19.39 -14.49 -5.37
C ALA A 296 19.15 -14.69 -3.87
N HIS A 297 19.83 -13.91 -3.02
CA HIS A 297 19.64 -13.95 -1.58
C HIS A 297 18.26 -13.46 -1.17
N ASP A 298 17.80 -12.32 -1.69
CA ASP A 298 16.49 -11.78 -1.32
C ASP A 298 15.34 -12.67 -1.81
N HIS A 299 15.48 -13.24 -3.01
CA HIS A 299 14.52 -14.21 -3.50
C HIS A 299 14.46 -15.45 -2.61
N PHE A 300 15.61 -16.00 -2.23
CA PHE A 300 15.67 -17.15 -1.32
C PHE A 300 15.06 -16.82 0.05
N ARG A 301 15.37 -15.66 0.63
CA ARG A 301 14.74 -15.20 1.89
C ARG A 301 13.22 -15.21 1.78
N ARG A 302 12.66 -14.71 0.68
CA ARG A 302 11.20 -14.67 0.46
C ARG A 302 10.58 -16.06 0.40
N ILE A 303 11.23 -17.02 -0.27
CA ILE A 303 10.69 -18.39 -0.37
C ILE A 303 10.87 -19.16 0.94
N ALA A 304 11.98 -18.93 1.64
CA ALA A 304 12.28 -19.62 2.89
C ALA A 304 11.52 -19.05 4.10
N ALA A 305 10.99 -17.82 3.99
CA ALA A 305 10.17 -17.19 5.01
C ALA A 305 8.96 -18.08 5.34
N GLY A 306 8.79 -18.39 6.63
CA GLY A 306 7.72 -19.27 7.13
C GLY A 306 8.05 -20.76 7.16
N ALA A 307 9.06 -21.23 6.42
CA ALA A 307 9.48 -22.62 6.44
C ALA A 307 10.78 -22.85 7.22
N TRP A 308 11.67 -21.85 7.26
CA TRP A 308 13.00 -21.94 7.84
C TRP A 308 13.18 -20.85 8.91
N SER A 309 13.94 -21.15 9.97
CA SER A 309 14.35 -20.11 10.93
C SER A 309 15.36 -19.16 10.30
N GLU A 310 15.43 -17.93 10.82
CA GLU A 310 16.32 -16.89 10.28
C GLU A 310 17.80 -17.34 10.32
N GLU A 311 18.21 -18.07 11.36
CA GLU A 311 19.58 -18.60 11.46
C GLU A 311 19.91 -19.58 10.33
N LYS A 312 18.95 -20.44 9.97
CA LYS A 312 19.09 -21.42 8.90
C LYS A 312 19.11 -20.75 7.53
N ILE A 313 18.34 -19.68 7.35
CA ILE A 313 18.35 -18.85 6.15
C ILE A 313 19.73 -18.20 6.00
N VAL A 314 20.24 -17.51 7.03
CA VAL A 314 21.56 -16.86 7.01
C VAL A 314 22.68 -17.87 6.74
N GLU A 315 22.66 -19.04 7.37
CA GLU A 315 23.66 -20.09 7.14
C GLU A 315 23.65 -20.57 5.68
N HIS A 316 22.48 -20.74 5.08
CA HIS A 316 22.35 -21.14 3.68
C HIS A 316 22.78 -20.04 2.71
N LEU A 317 22.39 -18.79 2.97
CA LEU A 317 22.81 -17.64 2.19
C LEU A 317 24.33 -17.47 2.19
N GLY A 318 25.01 -17.80 3.29
CA GLY A 318 26.47 -17.83 3.37
C GLY A 318 27.15 -18.85 2.43
N LYS A 319 26.40 -19.83 1.90
CA LYS A 319 26.90 -20.87 1.00
C LYS A 319 26.61 -20.59 -0.48
N ILE A 320 25.76 -19.62 -0.80
CA ILE A 320 25.35 -19.30 -2.18
C ILE A 320 25.82 -17.89 -2.58
N SER A 321 26.14 -17.69 -3.87
CA SER A 321 26.50 -16.36 -4.38
C SER A 321 25.26 -15.45 -4.44
N ASN A 322 25.43 -14.18 -4.06
CA ASN A 322 24.35 -13.18 -4.16
C ASN A 322 24.27 -12.59 -5.57
N GLU A 323 24.00 -13.44 -6.56
CA GLU A 323 23.90 -13.03 -7.96
C GLU A 323 22.59 -12.30 -8.26
N GLN A 324 22.60 -11.48 -9.31
CA GLN A 324 21.41 -10.77 -9.79
C GLN A 324 20.61 -11.69 -10.72
N TRP A 325 19.36 -11.94 -10.35
CA TRP A 325 18.39 -12.76 -11.09
C TRP A 325 17.25 -11.89 -11.59
N ILE A 326 16.48 -12.41 -12.55
CA ILE A 326 15.26 -11.79 -13.03
C ILE A 326 14.05 -12.58 -12.54
N ILE A 327 12.96 -11.89 -12.26
CA ILE A 327 11.65 -12.52 -12.08
C ILE A 327 10.99 -12.58 -13.45
N ASP A 328 10.75 -13.79 -13.93
CA ASP A 328 10.02 -14.01 -15.18
C ASP A 328 8.57 -13.54 -15.01
N PRO A 329 8.04 -12.64 -15.87
CA PRO A 329 6.70 -12.10 -15.71
C PRO A 329 5.59 -13.12 -15.97
N ILE A 330 5.88 -14.24 -16.62
CA ILE A 330 4.93 -15.32 -16.93
C ILE A 330 4.95 -16.36 -15.82
N THR A 331 6.13 -16.83 -15.43
CA THR A 331 6.22 -17.92 -14.44
C THR A 331 6.33 -17.43 -13.00
N HIS A 332 6.57 -16.14 -12.79
CA HIS A 332 6.85 -15.51 -11.48
C HIS A 332 8.01 -16.16 -10.70
N ASN A 333 8.86 -16.93 -11.39
CA ASN A 333 10.02 -17.58 -10.80
C ASN A 333 11.24 -16.70 -11.02
N ALA A 334 12.15 -16.68 -10.04
CA ALA A 334 13.43 -16.05 -10.26
C ALA A 334 14.35 -17.00 -11.03
N VAL A 335 14.95 -16.49 -12.10
CA VAL A 335 15.88 -17.21 -12.96
C VAL A 335 17.12 -16.36 -13.22
N PRO A 336 18.28 -16.98 -13.51
CA PRO A 336 19.46 -16.24 -13.93
C PRO A 336 19.15 -15.37 -15.16
N ILE A 337 19.77 -14.19 -15.26
CA ILE A 337 19.63 -13.31 -16.43
C ILE A 337 20.08 -14.10 -17.69
N PRO A 338 19.21 -14.31 -18.69
CA PRO A 338 19.57 -15.02 -19.90
C PRO A 338 20.65 -14.26 -20.69
N THR A 339 21.57 -14.98 -21.32
CA THR A 339 22.69 -14.40 -22.05
C THR A 339 22.30 -14.01 -23.49
N PHE A 340 21.42 -13.01 -23.63
CA PHE A 340 20.89 -12.55 -24.91
C PHE A 340 21.98 -12.04 -25.88
N SER A 341 23.02 -11.40 -25.36
CA SER A 341 24.10 -10.81 -26.16
C SER A 341 25.10 -11.82 -26.71
N THR A 342 25.08 -13.08 -26.24
CA THR A 342 26.03 -14.12 -26.64
C THR A 342 25.39 -15.44 -27.09
N SER A 343 24.13 -15.71 -26.75
CA SER A 343 23.44 -16.97 -27.08
C SER A 343 22.28 -16.79 -28.06
N TRP A 344 22.36 -17.50 -29.19
CA TRP A 344 21.28 -17.57 -30.20
C TRP A 344 19.99 -18.15 -29.63
N GLN A 345 20.08 -19.10 -28.68
CA GLN A 345 18.89 -19.74 -28.11
C GLN A 345 18.00 -18.72 -27.39
N SER A 346 18.59 -17.69 -26.79
CA SER A 346 17.86 -16.63 -26.09
C SER A 346 17.49 -15.46 -27.01
N ALA A 347 18.38 -15.08 -27.94
CA ALA A 347 18.18 -13.92 -28.81
C ALA A 347 17.38 -14.19 -30.09
N GLY A 348 17.51 -15.39 -30.67
CA GLY A 348 16.87 -15.78 -31.93
C GLY A 348 15.35 -15.54 -31.93
N PRO A 349 14.62 -16.03 -30.90
CA PRO A 349 13.18 -15.79 -30.80
C PRO A 349 12.79 -14.30 -30.79
N ILE A 350 13.61 -13.42 -30.21
CA ILE A 350 13.36 -11.97 -30.20
C ILE A 350 13.62 -11.37 -31.59
N ILE A 351 14.73 -11.77 -32.23
CA ILE A 351 15.12 -11.31 -33.57
C ILE A 351 14.01 -11.62 -34.58
N ASP A 352 13.50 -12.85 -34.55
CA ASP A 352 12.42 -13.30 -35.43
C ASP A 352 11.11 -12.57 -35.12
N ARG A 353 10.72 -12.50 -33.84
CA ARG A 353 9.46 -11.85 -33.40
C ARG A 353 9.42 -10.37 -33.79
N GLU A 354 10.53 -9.66 -33.66
CA GLU A 354 10.59 -8.21 -33.91
C GLU A 354 10.97 -7.87 -35.37
N ASN A 355 11.03 -8.88 -36.25
CA ASN A 355 11.40 -8.75 -37.66
C ASN A 355 12.69 -7.93 -37.86
N MET A 356 13.74 -8.29 -37.11
CA MET A 356 15.00 -7.57 -37.16
C MET A 356 15.83 -7.97 -38.37
N TRP A 357 16.26 -6.97 -39.12
CA TRP A 357 17.21 -7.18 -40.19
C TRP A 357 18.64 -7.16 -39.64
N LEU A 358 19.37 -8.25 -39.86
CA LEU A 358 20.76 -8.44 -39.45
C LEU A 358 21.66 -8.51 -40.68
N SER A 359 22.74 -7.74 -40.68
CA SER A 359 23.72 -7.76 -41.76
C SER A 359 25.14 -7.50 -41.24
N SER A 360 26.13 -8.07 -41.92
CA SER A 360 27.52 -7.67 -41.70
C SER A 360 27.72 -6.25 -42.19
N ALA A 361 28.34 -5.41 -41.36
CA ALA A 361 28.59 -4.01 -41.69
C ALA A 361 29.47 -3.84 -42.94
N ARG A 362 30.27 -4.86 -43.30
CA ARG A 362 31.08 -4.88 -44.53
C ARG A 362 30.24 -4.77 -45.80
N TYR A 363 29.03 -5.32 -45.81
CA TYR A 363 28.17 -5.28 -47.00
C TYR A 363 27.59 -3.88 -47.26
N MET A 364 27.50 -3.04 -46.22
CA MET A 364 26.90 -1.71 -46.30
C MET A 364 27.94 -0.60 -46.58
N ALA A 365 29.22 -0.86 -46.31
CA ALA A 365 30.33 0.04 -46.62
C ALA A 365 31.57 -0.76 -47.10
N PRO A 366 31.59 -1.23 -48.36
CA PRO A 366 32.63 -2.16 -48.86
C PRO A 366 34.06 -1.60 -48.83
N SER A 367 34.20 -0.27 -48.78
CA SER A 367 35.48 0.45 -48.77
C SER A 367 36.06 0.70 -47.37
N VAL A 368 35.34 0.33 -46.31
CA VAL A 368 35.76 0.54 -44.92
C VAL A 368 35.94 -0.83 -44.26
N THR A 369 37.15 -1.16 -43.82
CA THR A 369 37.35 -2.25 -42.86
C THR A 369 36.58 -1.88 -41.60
N PRO A 370 35.48 -2.57 -41.26
CA PRO A 370 34.72 -2.23 -40.07
C PRO A 370 35.62 -2.47 -38.87
N ASP A 371 35.57 -1.53 -37.94
CA ASP A 371 36.03 -1.73 -36.58
C ASP A 371 35.47 -3.08 -36.06
N ALA A 372 36.30 -3.87 -35.37
CA ALA A 372 35.89 -5.16 -34.83
C ALA A 372 34.65 -5.01 -33.94
N ASP A 373 34.52 -3.87 -33.25
CA ASP A 373 33.37 -3.53 -32.40
C ASP A 373 32.10 -3.12 -33.17
N ARG A 374 32.19 -2.98 -34.49
CA ARG A 374 31.08 -2.61 -35.39
C ARG A 374 30.96 -3.54 -36.59
N ALA A 375 31.42 -4.78 -36.46
CA ALA A 375 31.41 -5.78 -37.54
C ALA A 375 29.99 -6.15 -38.02
N TRP A 376 28.99 -6.00 -37.15
CA TRP A 376 27.59 -6.31 -37.42
C TRP A 376 26.68 -5.10 -37.22
N MET A 377 25.59 -5.08 -37.99
CA MET A 377 24.52 -4.09 -37.90
C MET A 377 23.17 -4.79 -37.74
N ALA A 378 22.31 -4.22 -36.91
CA ALA A 378 20.89 -4.58 -36.84
C ALA A 378 20.01 -3.35 -37.07
N LYS A 379 18.87 -3.57 -37.72
CA LYS A 379 17.81 -2.56 -37.86
C LYS A 379 16.46 -3.24 -37.77
N SER A 380 15.58 -2.75 -36.91
CA SER A 380 14.18 -3.15 -36.96
C SER A 380 13.48 -2.39 -38.08
N LEU A 381 12.84 -3.14 -38.98
CA LEU A 381 12.05 -2.56 -40.08
C LEU A 381 10.70 -2.01 -39.59
N ALA A 382 10.19 -2.53 -38.46
CA ALA A 382 8.92 -2.14 -37.88
C ALA A 382 9.01 -0.87 -37.01
N LEU A 383 10.22 -0.42 -36.66
CA LEU A 383 10.46 0.56 -35.59
C LEU A 383 11.18 1.82 -36.10
N ALA A 384 10.88 2.27 -37.33
CA ALA A 384 11.32 3.58 -37.80
C ALA A 384 10.79 4.69 -36.86
N PRO A 385 11.61 5.68 -36.45
CA PRO A 385 12.88 6.11 -37.06
C PRO A 385 14.17 5.68 -36.33
N ILE A 386 14.21 4.54 -35.62
CA ILE A 386 15.41 4.14 -34.86
C ILE A 386 16.61 3.91 -35.81
N ALA A 387 17.72 4.56 -35.49
CA ALA A 387 18.98 4.41 -36.21
C ALA A 387 19.50 2.95 -36.12
N PRO A 388 20.21 2.46 -37.15
CA PRO A 388 20.79 1.12 -37.10
C PRO A 388 21.79 1.01 -35.93
N MET A 389 21.74 -0.11 -35.23
CA MET A 389 22.65 -0.43 -34.13
C MET A 389 23.81 -1.27 -34.63
N TYR A 390 24.99 -1.08 -34.01
CA TYR A 390 26.22 -1.80 -34.37
C TYR A 390 26.73 -2.62 -33.20
N GLY A 391 27.51 -3.67 -33.50
CA GLY A 391 28.19 -4.46 -32.49
C GLY A 391 29.17 -5.48 -33.06
N PRO A 392 29.97 -6.13 -32.20
CA PRO A 392 31.01 -7.08 -32.60
C PRO A 392 30.47 -8.45 -33.05
N THR A 393 29.28 -8.84 -32.57
CA THR A 393 28.60 -10.10 -32.92
C THR A 393 27.20 -9.79 -33.44
N PRO A 394 26.50 -10.71 -34.14
CA PRO A 394 25.14 -10.46 -34.63
C PRO A 394 24.13 -10.13 -33.51
N HIS A 395 24.31 -10.73 -32.33
CA HIS A 395 23.39 -10.59 -31.20
C HIS A 395 23.44 -9.20 -30.56
N VAL A 396 24.64 -8.65 -30.36
CA VAL A 396 24.82 -7.35 -29.70
C VAL A 396 24.02 -6.21 -30.38
N PRO A 397 24.12 -5.95 -31.69
CA PRO A 397 23.33 -4.92 -32.34
C PRO A 397 21.84 -5.26 -32.36
N ALA A 398 21.44 -6.54 -32.50
CA ALA A 398 20.03 -6.92 -32.44
C ALA A 398 19.43 -6.56 -31.07
N MET A 399 20.09 -6.97 -29.99
CA MET A 399 19.63 -6.70 -28.63
C MET A 399 19.65 -5.21 -28.31
N ARG A 400 20.65 -4.45 -28.78
CA ARG A 400 20.65 -2.97 -28.68
C ARG A 400 19.47 -2.36 -29.43
N CYS A 401 19.16 -2.85 -30.62
CA CYS A 401 18.02 -2.37 -31.41
C CYS A 401 16.69 -2.66 -30.69
N TYR A 402 16.56 -3.84 -30.10
CA TYR A 402 15.41 -4.22 -29.29
C TYR A 402 15.24 -3.29 -28.09
N VAL A 403 16.30 -3.13 -27.28
CA VAL A 403 16.27 -2.25 -26.10
C VAL A 403 15.94 -0.82 -26.50
N ALA A 404 16.55 -0.28 -27.57
CA ALA A 404 16.24 1.06 -28.02
C ALA A 404 14.77 1.24 -28.43
N SER A 405 14.16 0.19 -29.00
CA SER A 405 12.76 0.24 -29.39
C SER A 405 11.76 0.24 -28.23
N LYS A 406 12.15 -0.32 -27.08
CA LYS A 406 11.27 -0.40 -25.90
C LYS A 406 11.61 0.65 -24.84
N CYS A 407 12.88 1.06 -24.76
CA CYS A 407 13.40 1.90 -23.69
C CYS A 407 13.97 3.25 -24.17
N GLY A 408 14.09 3.49 -25.48
CA GLY A 408 14.71 4.69 -26.03
C GLY A 408 16.24 4.64 -26.08
N GLU A 409 16.90 5.78 -26.35
CA GLU A 409 18.36 5.84 -26.57
C GLU A 409 19.20 5.67 -25.30
N VAL A 410 18.58 5.84 -24.14
CA VAL A 410 19.22 5.81 -22.83
C VAL A 410 18.42 4.91 -21.90
N VAL A 411 19.10 4.01 -21.19
CA VAL A 411 18.48 3.11 -20.23
C VAL A 411 19.25 3.13 -18.91
N GLU A 412 18.51 3.19 -17.80
CA GLU A 412 19.07 3.01 -16.46
C GLU A 412 19.43 1.54 -16.27
N THR A 413 20.65 1.21 -15.84
CA THR A 413 21.11 -0.17 -15.58
C THR A 413 21.70 -0.29 -14.17
N PRO A 414 21.61 -1.45 -13.50
CA PRO A 414 22.27 -1.66 -12.21
C PRO A 414 23.80 -1.53 -12.32
N ALA A 415 24.40 -0.73 -11.43
CA ALA A 415 25.85 -0.52 -11.33
C ALA A 415 26.59 -1.82 -10.99
N SER A 416 25.96 -2.76 -10.30
CA SER A 416 26.53 -4.07 -9.99
C SER A 416 26.82 -4.91 -11.24
N LEU A 417 26.18 -4.63 -12.37
CA LEU A 417 26.38 -5.37 -13.63
C LEU A 417 27.55 -4.84 -14.49
N SER A 418 28.30 -3.85 -13.99
CA SER A 418 29.40 -3.21 -14.72
C SER A 418 30.64 -4.09 -14.97
N GLY A 419 30.68 -5.32 -14.41
CA GLY A 419 31.92 -6.08 -14.23
C GLY A 419 32.13 -7.35 -15.05
N ARG A 420 31.17 -7.83 -15.85
CA ARG A 420 31.38 -9.02 -16.70
C ARG A 420 31.62 -8.58 -18.16
N LYS A 421 32.90 -8.48 -18.53
CA LYS A 421 33.35 -8.45 -19.93
C LYS A 421 33.33 -9.86 -20.52
#